data_AF-A0A0N4XSR4-F1
#
_entry.id   AF-A0A0N4XSR4-F1
#
_cell.length_a   1.000
_cell.length_b   1.000
_cell.length_c   1.000
_cell.angle_alpha   90.00
_cell.angle_beta   90.00
_cell.angle_gamma   90.00
#
_symmetry.space_group_name_H-M   'P 1'
#
loop_
_entity.id
_entity.type
_entity.pdbx_description
1 polymer ?
#
loop_
_entity_poly.entity_id
_entity_poly.type
_entity_poly.pdbx_seq_one_letter_code
_entity_poly.pdbx_strand_id
1 'polypeptide(L)'
;MAKDAVAQWYYPVMYFGQKDPQNKYTDTRLHTFVNLANYRNLKLGCDIATCVGRTIVRCYYDQTVPLHQIVYTTGTACTADNQCTTVAGSTCTNFLCQSTAGSLGCEFRRLFRIHQFGAASLAQ
;
A
#
# COMPACT_ATOMS: atom_id res chain seq x y z
N MET A 1 7.74 15.26 0.35
CA MET A 1 8.57 14.10 -0.04
C MET A 1 7.78 12.79 -0.07
N ALA A 2 7.37 12.19 1.07
CA ALA A 2 6.58 10.95 1.04
C ALA A 2 5.21 11.13 0.35
N LYS A 3 4.53 12.25 0.61
CA LYS A 3 3.30 12.65 -0.08
C LYS A 3 3.49 12.72 -1.61
N ASP A 4 4.62 13.24 -2.07
CA ASP A 4 4.89 13.42 -3.49
C ASP A 4 5.13 12.07 -4.17
N ALA A 5 5.82 11.15 -3.50
CA ALA A 5 6.00 9.78 -3.98
C ALA A 5 4.66 9.05 -4.12
N VAL A 6 3.78 9.15 -3.11
CA VAL A 6 2.44 8.55 -3.17
C VAL A 6 1.60 9.17 -4.29
N ALA A 7 1.67 10.49 -4.48
CA ALA A 7 1.00 11.16 -5.60
C ALA A 7 1.52 10.65 -6.96
N GLN A 8 2.83 10.46 -7.10
CA GLN A 8 3.43 9.90 -8.32
C GLN A 8 2.96 8.48 -8.60
N TRP A 9 2.81 7.63 -7.58
CA TRP A 9 2.28 6.27 -7.75
C TRP A 9 0.80 6.25 -8.14
N TYR A 10 0.05 7.29 -7.77
CA TYR A 10 -1.36 7.46 -8.11
C TYR A 10 -1.56 8.02 -9.53
N TYR A 11 -0.65 8.86 -10.04
CA TYR A 11 -0.81 9.52 -11.34
C TYR A 11 -1.14 8.62 -12.54
N PRO A 12 -0.64 7.37 -12.67
CA PRO A 12 -1.00 6.53 -13.81
C PRO A 12 -2.52 6.34 -13.99
N VAL A 13 -3.29 6.22 -12.91
CA VAL A 13 -4.76 6.10 -13.05
C VAL A 13 -5.39 7.41 -13.51
N MET A 14 -4.82 8.56 -13.11
CA MET A 14 -5.32 9.88 -13.53
C MET A 14 -5.06 10.13 -15.02
N TYR A 15 -3.92 9.68 -15.54
CA TYR A 15 -3.55 9.90 -16.94
C TYR A 15 -4.14 8.85 -17.90
N PHE A 16 -4.09 7.56 -17.51
CA PHE A 16 -4.50 6.47 -18.40
C PHE A 16 -5.92 5.96 -18.13
N GLY A 17 -6.42 6.14 -16.90
CA GLY A 17 -7.73 5.66 -16.47
C GLY A 17 -7.75 4.15 -16.16
N GLN A 18 -8.51 3.75 -15.15
CA GLN A 18 -8.92 2.35 -15.00
C GLN A 18 -10.17 2.12 -15.86
N LYS A 19 -10.00 1.45 -16.99
CA LYS A 19 -11.02 1.31 -18.04
C LYS A 19 -11.75 -0.02 -18.03
N ASP A 20 -11.21 -1.02 -17.33
CA ASP A 20 -11.88 -2.31 -17.22
C ASP A 20 -13.16 -2.16 -16.38
N PRO A 21 -14.33 -2.63 -16.85
CA PRO A 21 -15.60 -2.44 -16.15
C PRO A 21 -15.66 -3.14 -14.78
N GLN A 22 -14.78 -4.11 -14.53
CA GLN A 22 -14.64 -4.81 -13.25
C GLN A 22 -13.39 -4.37 -12.49
N ASN A 23 -12.76 -3.27 -12.91
CA ASN A 23 -11.49 -2.75 -12.38
C ASN A 23 -10.38 -3.80 -12.36
N LYS A 24 -10.31 -4.68 -13.37
CA LYS A 24 -9.20 -5.63 -13.51
C LYS A 24 -7.91 -4.92 -13.89
N TYR A 25 -6.79 -5.46 -13.44
CA TYR A 25 -5.47 -5.01 -13.85
C TYR A 25 -5.16 -5.51 -15.26
N THR A 26 -5.52 -4.73 -16.28
CA THR A 26 -5.33 -5.10 -17.70
C THR A 26 -4.25 -4.26 -18.40
N ASP A 27 -3.94 -3.08 -17.85
CA ASP A 27 -2.95 -2.15 -18.39
C ASP A 27 -1.74 -2.05 -17.45
N THR A 28 -0.59 -2.55 -17.90
CA THR A 28 0.64 -2.61 -17.09
C THR A 28 1.16 -1.24 -16.66
N ARG A 29 0.76 -0.15 -17.33
CA ARG A 29 1.10 1.22 -16.92
C ARG A 29 0.50 1.60 -15.58
N LEU A 30 -0.57 0.91 -15.15
CA LEU A 30 -1.24 1.13 -13.87
C LEU A 30 -0.57 0.41 -12.70
N HIS A 31 0.58 -0.26 -12.90
CA HIS A 31 1.23 -1.12 -11.89
C HIS A 31 1.36 -0.49 -10.50
N THR A 32 1.79 0.77 -10.40
CA THR A 32 1.94 1.44 -9.09
C THR A 32 0.59 1.71 -8.43
N PHE A 33 -0.40 2.12 -9.22
CA PHE A 33 -1.76 2.39 -8.73
C PHE A 33 -2.47 1.11 -8.30
N VAL A 34 -2.36 0.02 -9.06
CA VAL A 34 -3.09 -1.23 -8.72
C VAL A 34 -2.59 -1.85 -7.43
N ASN A 35 -1.28 -1.77 -7.14
CA ASN A 35 -0.74 -2.24 -5.86
C ASN A 35 -1.15 -1.32 -4.70
N LEU A 36 -1.27 -0.01 -4.95
CA LEU A 36 -1.78 0.96 -3.97
C LEU A 36 -3.28 0.76 -3.67
N ALA A 37 -4.09 0.47 -4.67
CA ALA A 37 -5.55 0.37 -4.58
C ALA A 37 -6.09 -1.06 -4.36
N ASN A 38 -5.21 -2.06 -4.23
CA ASN A 38 -5.60 -3.46 -4.05
C ASN A 38 -6.41 -3.65 -2.77
N TYR A 39 -7.71 -3.96 -2.89
CA TYR A 39 -8.60 -4.13 -1.74
C TYR A 39 -8.21 -5.28 -0.80
N ARG A 40 -7.35 -6.20 -1.26
CA ARG A 40 -6.86 -7.34 -0.47
C ARG A 40 -5.62 -7.01 0.37
N ASN A 41 -4.99 -5.87 0.13
CA ASN A 41 -3.82 -5.45 0.90
C ASN A 41 -4.27 -4.91 2.26
N LEU A 42 -3.84 -5.56 3.33
CA LEU A 42 -4.16 -5.17 4.71
C LEU A 42 -2.94 -4.62 5.45
N LYS A 43 -1.75 -4.74 4.87
CA LYS A 43 -0.49 -4.32 5.48
C LYS A 43 0.30 -3.45 4.52
N LEU A 44 0.78 -2.34 5.04
CA LEU A 44 1.63 -1.38 4.36
C LEU A 44 2.84 -1.10 5.24
N GLY A 45 4.04 -1.24 4.69
CA GLY A 45 5.28 -0.82 5.33
C GLY A 45 6.10 0.00 4.36
N CYS A 46 6.62 1.15 4.78
CA CYS A 46 7.41 2.02 3.90
C CYS A 46 8.76 2.35 4.53
N ASP A 47 9.79 2.45 3.69
CA ASP A 47 11.12 2.91 4.04
C ASP A 47 11.48 4.16 3.23
N ILE A 48 12.23 5.06 3.86
CA ILE A 48 12.72 6.28 3.25
C ILE A 48 14.24 6.30 3.41
N ALA A 49 14.95 6.47 2.30
CA ALA A 49 16.40 6.59 2.28
C ALA A 49 16.80 7.88 1.55
N THR A 50 17.68 8.66 2.18
CA THR A 50 18.29 9.83 1.54
C THR A 50 19.64 9.43 0.95
N CYS A 51 19.81 9.63 -0.35
CA CYS A 51 21.06 9.44 -1.07
C CYS A 51 21.57 10.81 -1.55
N VAL A 52 22.83 10.89 -1.98
CA VAL A 52 23.37 12.12 -2.58
C VAL A 52 22.49 12.54 -3.76
N GLY A 53 21.88 13.72 -3.66
CA GLY A 53 21.04 14.32 -4.71
C GLY A 53 19.62 13.74 -4.86
N ARG A 54 19.20 12.76 -4.06
CA ARG A 54 17.84 12.19 -4.16
C ARG A 54 17.32 11.57 -2.87
N THR A 55 16.01 11.59 -2.69
CA THR A 55 15.30 10.83 -1.65
C THR A 55 14.52 9.71 -2.30
N ILE A 56 14.71 8.49 -1.82
CA ILE A 56 14.00 7.30 -2.28
C ILE A 56 12.95 6.97 -1.24
N VAL A 57 11.69 6.87 -1.69
CA VAL A 57 10.58 6.37 -0.88
C VAL A 57 10.16 5.04 -1.49
N ARG A 58 10.07 4.00 -0.68
CA ARG A 58 9.64 2.68 -1.10
C ARG A 58 8.60 2.17 -0.12
N CYS A 59 7.54 1.59 -0.67
CA CYS A 59 6.50 0.95 0.10
C CYS A 59 6.35 -0.50 -0.33
N TYR A 60 6.04 -1.33 0.65
CA TYR A 60 5.82 -2.75 0.53
C TYR A 60 4.39 -3.05 0.95
N TYR A 61 3.79 -3.98 0.22
CA TYR A 61 2.45 -4.48 0.46
C TYR A 61 2.55 -5.98 0.77
N ASP A 62 1.60 -6.50 1.54
CA ASP A 62 1.50 -7.93 1.81
C ASP A 62 1.11 -8.76 0.58
N GLN A 63 0.36 -8.17 -0.36
CA GLN A 63 0.03 -8.80 -1.63
C GLN A 63 0.32 -7.88 -2.81
N THR A 64 0.57 -8.50 -3.96
CA THR A 64 0.67 -7.82 -5.25
C THR A 64 -0.50 -8.27 -6.13
N VAL A 65 -0.87 -7.46 -7.11
CA VAL A 65 -1.98 -7.77 -8.02
C VAL A 65 -1.44 -8.35 -9.33
N PRO A 66 -1.71 -9.63 -9.64
CA PRO A 66 -1.38 -10.22 -10.94
C PRO A 66 -2.21 -9.60 -12.07
N LEU A 67 -1.70 -9.70 -13.30
CA LEU A 67 -2.46 -9.27 -14.49
C LEU A 67 -3.81 -10.01 -14.58
N HIS A 68 -4.82 -9.32 -15.08
CA HIS A 68 -6.21 -9.74 -15.23
C HIS A 68 -6.97 -10.01 -13.93
N GLN A 69 -6.39 -9.74 -12.76
CA GLN A 69 -7.07 -9.83 -11.47
C GLN A 69 -7.80 -8.53 -11.13
N ILE A 70 -8.89 -8.66 -10.36
CA ILE A 70 -9.70 -7.53 -9.87
C ILE A 70 -8.89 -6.75 -8.82
N VAL A 71 -8.72 -5.45 -9.03
CA VAL A 71 -8.01 -4.54 -8.11
C VAL A 71 -8.91 -4.09 -6.96
N TYR A 72 -10.17 -3.76 -7.26
CA TYR A 72 -11.22 -3.44 -6.30
C TYR A 72 -12.60 -3.66 -6.93
N THR A 73 -13.60 -4.00 -6.12
CA THR A 73 -14.97 -4.17 -6.59
C THR A 73 -15.70 -2.83 -6.63
N THR A 74 -16.44 -2.56 -7.70
CA THR A 74 -17.34 -1.41 -7.76
C THR A 74 -18.48 -1.59 -6.75
N GLY A 75 -18.78 -0.54 -5.99
CA GLY A 75 -19.86 -0.55 -5.00
C GLY A 75 -19.85 0.70 -4.14
N THR A 76 -20.82 0.78 -3.23
CA THR A 76 -20.87 1.82 -2.21
C THR A 76 -19.84 1.50 -1.13
N ALA A 77 -19.07 2.50 -0.72
CA ALA A 77 -18.14 2.34 0.39
C ALA A 77 -18.90 2.05 1.70
N CYS A 78 -18.22 1.45 2.68
CA CYS A 78 -18.88 1.10 3.93
C CYS A 78 -19.33 2.37 4.68
N THR A 79 -20.47 2.28 5.35
CA THR A 79 -21.01 3.28 6.29
C THR A 79 -21.30 2.66 7.66
N ALA A 80 -21.26 1.33 7.78
CA ALA A 80 -21.45 0.59 9.01
C ALA A 80 -20.55 -0.67 9.06
N ASP A 81 -20.19 -1.10 10.27
CA ASP A 81 -19.26 -2.22 10.50
C ASP A 81 -19.71 -3.54 9.86
N ASN A 82 -21.01 -3.80 9.84
CA ASN A 82 -21.59 -5.03 9.29
C ASN A 82 -21.42 -5.17 7.75
N GLN A 83 -21.00 -4.11 7.06
CA GLN A 83 -20.72 -4.15 5.62
C GLN A 83 -19.30 -4.64 5.32
N CYS A 84 -18.43 -4.71 6.33
CA CYS A 84 -17.05 -5.16 6.20
C CYS A 84 -16.93 -6.67 6.39
N THR A 85 -17.30 -7.43 5.34
CA THR A 85 -17.40 -8.91 5.39
C THR A 85 -16.17 -9.65 4.87
N THR A 86 -15.26 -8.96 4.17
CA THR A 86 -14.05 -9.58 3.58
C THR A 86 -13.14 -10.22 4.62
N VAL A 87 -13.03 -9.60 5.80
CA VAL A 87 -12.24 -10.10 6.93
C VAL A 87 -13.11 -10.04 8.17
N ALA A 88 -13.31 -11.18 8.83
CA ALA A 88 -14.13 -11.27 10.03
C ALA A 88 -13.63 -10.32 11.14
N GLY A 89 -14.56 -9.63 11.80
CA GLY A 89 -14.24 -8.68 12.87
C GLY A 89 -13.71 -7.32 12.39
N SER A 90 -13.83 -7.02 11.09
CA SER A 90 -13.51 -5.68 10.59
C SER A 90 -14.57 -4.65 10.97
N THR A 91 -14.15 -3.42 11.18
CA THR A 91 -15.03 -2.26 11.41
C THR A 91 -14.92 -1.28 10.25
N CYS A 92 -15.94 -0.45 10.07
CA CYS A 92 -15.95 0.59 9.05
C CYS A 92 -15.46 1.91 9.66
N THR A 93 -14.42 2.49 9.08
CA THR A 93 -13.86 3.78 9.53
C THR A 93 -13.46 4.61 8.32
N ASN A 94 -14.00 5.84 8.22
CA ASN A 94 -13.76 6.74 7.08
C ASN A 94 -13.98 6.05 5.72
N PHE A 95 -15.08 5.29 5.60
CA PHE A 95 -15.44 4.57 4.38
C PHE A 95 -14.48 3.41 3.98
N LEU A 96 -13.59 3.01 4.89
CA LEU A 96 -12.66 1.90 4.71
C LEU A 96 -12.88 0.83 5.78
N CYS A 97 -12.79 -0.44 5.37
CA CYS A 97 -12.84 -1.56 6.30
C CYS A 97 -11.47 -1.77 6.96
N GLN A 98 -11.41 -1.66 8.28
CA GLN A 98 -10.21 -1.85 9.08
C GLN A 98 -10.31 -3.16 9.86
N SER A 99 -9.29 -4.01 9.74
CA SER A 99 -9.20 -5.25 10.52
C SER A 99 -8.14 -5.11 11.61
N THR A 100 -8.52 -5.42 12.84
CA THR A 100 -7.58 -5.52 13.97
C THR A 100 -6.75 -6.81 13.93
N ALA A 101 -7.10 -7.78 13.08
CA ALA A 101 -6.32 -9.02 12.92
C ALA A 101 -4.94 -8.79 12.28
N GLY A 102 -4.77 -7.66 11.58
CA GLY A 102 -3.50 -7.23 10.97
C GLY A 102 -2.77 -6.14 11.77
N SER A 103 -3.48 -5.43 12.66
CA SER A 103 -2.88 -4.48 13.59
C SER A 103 -2.28 -5.26 14.76
N LEU A 104 -1.16 -5.95 14.51
CA LEU A 104 -0.12 -5.92 15.53
C LEU A 104 0.22 -4.44 15.66
N GLY A 105 -0.44 -3.77 16.61
CA GLY A 105 -0.04 -2.43 17.02
C GLY A 105 1.47 -2.46 17.22
N CYS A 106 2.11 -1.31 17.06
CA CYS A 106 3.52 -1.14 17.40
C CYS A 106 3.79 -1.46 18.88
N GLU A 107 3.68 -2.71 19.33
CA GLU A 107 4.64 -3.28 20.26
C GLU A 107 5.85 -3.68 19.42
N PHE A 108 6.59 -2.65 19.02
CA PHE A 108 8.03 -2.72 18.85
C PHE A 108 8.65 -2.99 20.24
N ARG A 109 8.22 -4.06 20.93
CA ARG A 109 8.86 -4.52 22.15
C ARG A 109 10.16 -5.19 21.74
N ARG A 110 11.20 -4.35 21.68
CA ARG A 110 12.60 -4.69 21.98
C ARG A 110 13.13 -5.98 21.35
N LEU A 111 13.24 -6.05 20.02
CA LEU A 111 14.20 -6.95 19.37
C LEU A 111 14.82 -6.29 18.11
N PHE A 112 15.36 -5.08 18.26
CA PHE A 112 16.40 -4.55 17.37
C PHE A 112 17.73 -4.40 18.15
N ARG A 113 18.18 -5.51 18.73
CA ARG A 113 19.58 -5.97 18.68
C ARG A 113 19.43 -7.24 17.84
N ILE A 114 19.92 -7.38 16.62
CA ILE A 114 21.29 -7.26 16.14
C ILE A 114 21.17 -6.99 14.63
N HIS A 115 21.67 -5.85 14.16
CA HIS A 115 22.43 -5.67 12.92
C HIS A 115 22.52 -4.15 12.70
N GLN A 116 23.56 -3.57 13.30
CA GLN A 116 24.22 -2.41 12.70
C GLN A 116 24.55 -2.79 11.25
N PHE A 117 23.79 -2.29 10.28
CA PHE A 117 24.40 -2.00 8.99
C PHE A 117 25.29 -0.79 9.25
N GLY A 118 26.59 -1.07 9.35
CA GLY A 118 27.61 -0.09 9.67
C GLY A 118 27.50 1.12 8.75
N ALA A 119 27.62 2.30 9.34
CA ALA A 119 28.10 3.46 8.65
C ALA A 119 29.51 3.14 8.12
N ALA A 120 29.59 2.63 6.89
CA ALA A 120 30.83 2.62 6.14
C ALA A 120 31.04 4.03 5.61
N SER A 121 31.81 4.80 6.37
CA SER A 121 32.61 5.90 5.83
C SER A 121 33.33 5.43 4.58
N LEU A 122 33.06 6.07 3.44
CA LEU A 122 34.02 6.18 2.36
C LEU A 122 34.25 7.66 2.15
N ALA A 123 35.17 8.18 2.95
CA ALA A 123 36.03 9.27 2.54
C ALA A 123 36.90 8.76 1.38
N GLN A 124 36.79 9.41 0.22
CA GLN A 124 37.94 9.85 -0.54
C GLN A 124 37.54 11.04 -1.40
#